data_AF-A0AAV4MYR1-F1
#
_entry.id   AF-A0AAV4MYR1-F1
#
_cell.length_a   1.000
_cell.length_b   1.000
_cell.length_c   1.000
_cell.angle_alpha   90.00
_cell.angle_beta   90.00
_cell.angle_gamma   90.00
#
_symmetry.space_group_name_H-M   'P 1'
#
loop_
_entity.id
_entity.type
_entity.pdbx_description
1 polymer ?
#
loop_
_entity_poly.entity_id
_entity_poly.type
_entity_poly.pdbx_seq_one_letter_code
_entity_poly.pdbx_strand_id
1 'polypeptide(L)'
;MKSTLQSTHQADYKTPPRPTPPRRGKRKELMEKYLFEKISADIANHLFRPRSPPKYLSTTHDHFDVPGFDPDASLQPKFEHSLYSDPYVTYWSENKRRVHGVSVPENPTGNFNSSTRFSKPISEKWEDELELEL
;
A
#
# COMPACT_ATOMS: atom_id res chain seq x y z
N MET A 1 -84.56 17.57 32.78
CA MET A 1 -83.20 17.01 32.61
C MET A 1 -82.22 17.98 33.26
N LYS A 2 -81.42 17.55 34.25
CA LYS A 2 -80.47 18.45 34.93
C LYS A 2 -79.13 18.42 34.19
N SER A 3 -78.74 19.52 33.55
CA SER A 3 -77.38 19.67 33.00
C SER A 3 -76.44 19.99 34.15
N THR A 4 -75.40 19.16 34.33
CA THR A 4 -74.37 19.42 35.35
C THR A 4 -73.30 20.30 34.70
N LEU A 5 -73.11 21.51 35.21
CA LEU A 5 -72.00 22.38 34.78
C LEU A 5 -70.69 21.76 35.28
N GLN A 6 -69.85 21.30 34.35
CA GLN A 6 -68.50 20.81 34.67
C GLN A 6 -67.46 21.85 34.27
N SER A 7 -66.45 22.04 35.12
CA SER A 7 -65.28 22.88 34.84
C SER A 7 -64.36 22.19 33.82
N THR A 8 -63.70 22.96 32.96
CA THR A 8 -62.72 22.47 31.96
C THR A 8 -61.65 21.59 32.59
N HIS A 9 -61.16 21.95 33.78
CA HIS A 9 -60.19 21.15 34.52
C HIS A 9 -60.73 19.76 34.90
N GLN A 10 -62.00 19.64 35.28
CA GLN A 10 -62.62 18.34 35.60
C GLN A 10 -62.93 17.51 34.34
N ALA A 11 -63.11 18.17 33.19
CA ALA A 11 -63.29 17.50 31.91
C ALA A 11 -61.96 16.90 31.40
N ASP A 12 -60.86 17.63 31.59
CA ASP A 12 -59.55 17.29 31.01
C ASP A 12 -58.70 16.39 31.92
N TYR A 13 -58.68 16.65 33.24
CA TYR A 13 -57.85 15.89 34.18
C TYR A 13 -58.66 14.78 34.86
N LYS A 14 -58.83 13.68 34.15
CA LYS A 14 -59.45 12.45 34.67
C LYS A 14 -58.39 11.50 35.22
N THR A 15 -58.75 10.78 36.28
CA THR A 15 -57.91 9.71 36.82
C THR A 15 -57.62 8.68 35.72
N PRO A 16 -56.35 8.33 35.48
CA PRO A 16 -56.01 7.33 34.47
C PRO A 16 -56.68 5.98 34.79
N PRO A 17 -57.00 5.19 33.75
CA PRO A 17 -57.59 3.88 33.94
C PRO A 17 -56.67 2.99 34.77
N ARG A 18 -57.27 2.11 35.58
CA ARG A 18 -56.50 1.15 36.39
C ARG A 18 -55.66 0.26 35.47
N PRO A 19 -54.42 -0.09 35.87
CA PRO A 19 -53.59 -0.98 35.08
C PRO A 19 -54.27 -2.33 34.94
N THR A 20 -54.24 -2.86 33.72
CA THR A 20 -54.79 -4.19 33.42
C THR A 20 -53.91 -5.28 34.05
N PRO A 21 -54.50 -6.41 34.47
CA PRO A 21 -53.72 -7.53 34.96
C PRO A 21 -52.79 -8.05 33.85
N PRO A 22 -51.61 -8.57 34.21
CA PRO A 22 -50.64 -9.04 33.24
C PRO A 22 -51.23 -10.16 32.36
N ARG A 23 -51.12 -10.00 31.04
CA ARG A 23 -51.60 -11.00 30.06
C ARG A 23 -50.74 -12.26 29.99
N ARG A 24 -49.53 -12.24 30.59
CA ARG A 24 -48.54 -13.33 30.54
C ARG A 24 -48.21 -13.80 31.96
N GLY A 25 -47.93 -15.09 32.10
CA GLY A 25 -47.45 -15.64 33.37
C GLY A 25 -46.00 -15.23 33.68
N LYS A 26 -45.66 -15.18 34.98
CA LYS A 26 -44.33 -14.74 35.48
C LYS A 26 -43.15 -15.46 34.81
N ARG A 27 -43.25 -16.77 34.58
CA ARG A 27 -42.19 -17.55 33.92
C ARG A 27 -41.89 -17.04 32.52
N LYS A 28 -42.93 -16.74 31.74
CA LYS A 28 -42.78 -16.26 30.36
C LYS A 28 -42.19 -14.85 30.34
N GLU A 29 -42.63 -14.00 31.25
CA GLU A 29 -42.10 -12.63 31.38
C GLU A 29 -40.61 -12.62 31.75
N LEU A 30 -40.19 -13.44 32.71
CA LEU A 30 -38.77 -13.57 33.08
C LEU A 30 -37.92 -14.09 31.91
N MET A 31 -38.44 -15.08 31.17
CA MET A 31 -37.74 -15.63 30.03
C MET A 31 -37.58 -14.60 28.91
N GLU A 32 -38.61 -13.79 28.64
CA GLU A 32 -38.55 -12.70 27.67
C GLU A 32 -37.56 -11.60 28.09
N LYS A 33 -37.54 -11.21 29.37
CA LYS A 33 -36.56 -10.26 29.90
C LYS A 33 -35.12 -10.76 29.74
N TYR A 34 -34.88 -12.02 30.10
CA TYR A 34 -33.57 -12.63 29.94
C TYR A 34 -33.11 -12.68 28.48
N LEU A 35 -34.01 -13.08 27.56
CA LEU A 35 -33.73 -13.07 26.13
C LEU A 35 -33.40 -11.66 25.63
N PHE A 36 -34.17 -10.67 26.06
CA PHE A 36 -33.94 -9.27 25.67
C PHE A 36 -32.59 -8.76 26.16
N GLU A 37 -32.22 -9.04 27.42
CA GLU A 37 -30.94 -8.66 28.01
C GLU A 37 -29.76 -9.35 27.32
N LYS A 38 -29.90 -10.64 27.00
CA LYS A 38 -28.87 -11.37 26.26
C LYS A 38 -28.65 -10.78 24.86
N ILE A 39 -29.74 -10.55 24.13
CA ILE A 39 -29.68 -9.97 22.77
C ILE A 39 -29.10 -8.55 22.82
N SER A 40 -29.49 -7.73 23.79
CA SER A 40 -28.96 -6.38 23.92
C SER A 40 -27.47 -6.38 24.25
N ALA A 41 -27.00 -7.29 25.10
CA ALA A 41 -25.58 -7.47 25.40
C ALA A 41 -24.79 -7.94 24.16
N ASP A 42 -25.31 -8.91 23.41
CA ASP A 42 -24.68 -9.39 22.17
C ASP A 42 -24.57 -8.26 21.14
N ILE A 43 -25.65 -7.51 20.91
CA ILE A 43 -25.65 -6.33 20.03
C ILE A 43 -24.63 -5.30 20.53
N ALA A 44 -24.58 -5.05 21.85
CA ALA A 44 -23.66 -4.09 22.41
C ALA A 44 -22.19 -4.47 22.16
N ASN A 45 -21.87 -5.75 22.32
CA ASN A 45 -20.54 -6.30 22.07
C ASN A 45 -20.16 -6.27 20.58
N HIS A 46 -21.13 -6.46 19.68
CA HIS A 46 -20.87 -6.47 18.23
C HIS A 46 -20.79 -5.06 17.64
N LEU A 47 -21.73 -4.17 17.96
CA LEU A 47 -21.81 -2.83 17.38
C LEU A 47 -20.92 -1.81 18.09
N PHE A 48 -20.87 -1.88 19.43
CA PHE A 48 -20.08 -0.95 20.25
C PHE A 48 -18.83 -1.62 20.81
N ARG A 49 -18.32 -2.66 20.14
CA ARG A 49 -17.00 -3.21 20.47
C ARG A 49 -16.05 -2.03 20.65
N PRO A 50 -15.36 -1.88 21.80
CA PRO A 50 -14.45 -0.77 21.98
C PRO A 50 -13.48 -0.80 20.82
N ARG A 51 -13.61 0.21 19.95
CA ARG A 51 -12.73 0.38 18.80
C ARG A 51 -11.32 0.37 19.37
N SER A 52 -10.39 -0.28 18.67
CA SER A 52 -8.97 -0.25 19.02
C SER A 52 -8.61 1.13 19.56
N PRO A 53 -7.87 1.24 20.70
CA PRO A 53 -7.60 2.52 21.33
C PRO A 53 -7.14 3.50 20.26
N PRO A 54 -7.66 4.75 20.27
CA PRO A 54 -7.31 5.71 19.25
C PRO A 54 -5.79 5.86 19.22
N LYS A 55 -5.23 5.78 18.02
CA LYS A 55 -3.81 6.09 17.83
C LYS A 55 -3.62 7.58 18.11
N TYR A 56 -2.92 7.88 19.20
CA TYR A 56 -2.58 9.26 19.58
C TYR A 56 -1.32 9.77 18.88
N LEU A 57 -0.60 8.89 18.20
CA LEU A 57 0.62 9.22 17.47
C LEU A 57 0.27 9.67 16.05
N SER A 58 1.05 10.62 15.56
CA SER A 58 0.95 11.04 14.15
C SER A 58 1.45 9.92 13.24
N THR A 59 0.99 9.93 11.99
CA THR A 59 1.50 9.03 10.94
C THR A 59 3.02 9.14 10.80
N THR A 60 3.58 10.33 11.02
CA THR A 60 5.02 10.56 10.97
C THR A 60 5.76 9.79 12.08
N HIS A 61 5.27 9.89 13.31
CA HIS A 61 5.88 9.19 14.45
C HIS A 61 5.76 7.66 14.32
N ASP A 62 4.64 7.14 13.81
CA ASP A 62 4.44 5.69 13.62
C ASP A 62 5.38 5.10 12.55
N HIS A 63 5.75 5.88 11.52
CA HIS A 63 6.45 5.35 10.33
C HIS A 63 7.89 5.81 10.16
N PHE A 64 8.24 7.00 10.66
CA PHE A 64 9.54 7.62 10.41
C PHE A 64 10.38 7.74 11.70
N ASP A 65 9.74 7.85 12.87
CA ASP A 65 10.44 7.91 14.16
C ASP A 65 10.61 6.50 14.78
N VAL A 66 10.67 5.46 13.95
CA VAL A 66 10.91 4.10 14.43
C VAL A 66 12.37 4.00 14.87
N PRO A 67 12.66 3.52 16.10
CA PRO A 67 14.04 3.38 16.56
C PRO A 67 14.81 2.44 15.63
N GLY A 68 15.89 2.96 15.03
CA GLY A 68 16.70 2.24 14.04
C GLY A 68 16.34 2.52 12.58
N PHE A 69 15.36 3.39 12.30
CA PHE A 69 15.16 3.92 10.95
C PHE A 69 16.24 4.95 10.64
N ASP A 70 17.18 4.56 9.80
CA ASP A 70 18.17 5.46 9.22
C ASP A 70 17.82 5.66 7.73
N PRO A 71 17.28 6.84 7.35
CA PRO A 71 16.92 7.11 5.95
C PRO A 71 18.14 7.02 5.02
N ASP A 72 19.33 7.28 5.55
CA ASP A 72 20.56 7.38 4.78
C ASP A 72 21.31 6.05 4.70
N ALA A 73 20.92 5.04 5.48
CA ALA A 73 21.51 3.71 5.43
C ALA A 73 21.38 3.06 4.04
N SER A 74 20.29 3.37 3.30
CA SER A 74 20.08 2.86 1.95
C SER A 74 20.78 3.66 0.85
N LEU A 75 21.24 4.87 1.17
CA LEU A 75 21.89 5.78 0.23
C LEU A 75 23.37 5.46 0.01
N GLN A 76 23.94 4.57 0.83
CA GLN A 76 25.31 4.13 0.66
C GLN A 76 25.42 3.29 -0.64
N PRO A 77 26.22 3.74 -1.63
CA PRO A 77 26.36 2.99 -2.87
C PRO A 77 26.95 1.61 -2.57
N LYS A 78 26.23 0.56 -2.99
CA LYS A 78 26.64 -0.84 -2.75
C LYS A 78 27.95 -1.21 -3.45
N PHE A 79 28.30 -0.45 -4.49
CA PHE A 79 29.49 -0.63 -5.30
C PHE A 79 30.17 0.72 -5.49
N GLU A 80 31.50 0.72 -5.48
CA GLU A 80 32.32 1.89 -5.76
C GLU A 80 32.23 2.21 -7.26
N HIS A 81 31.26 3.05 -7.63
CA HIS A 81 31.09 3.55 -8.99
C HIS A 81 31.67 4.96 -9.08
N SER A 82 32.55 5.21 -10.04
CA SER A 82 33.08 6.54 -10.32
C SER A 82 32.55 7.05 -11.66
N LEU A 83 31.92 8.22 -11.62
CA LEU A 83 31.31 8.88 -12.78
C LEU A 83 32.29 9.08 -13.95
N TYR A 84 33.60 9.18 -13.66
CA TYR A 84 34.63 9.49 -14.64
C TYR A 84 35.42 8.28 -15.12
N SER A 85 35.45 7.20 -14.33
CA SER A 85 36.22 5.98 -14.66
C SER A 85 35.36 4.88 -15.25
N ASP A 86 34.08 4.83 -14.87
CA ASP A 86 33.21 3.73 -15.25
C ASP A 86 32.78 3.88 -16.71
N PRO A 87 32.76 2.78 -17.49
CA PRO A 87 32.32 2.83 -18.86
C PRO A 87 30.83 3.21 -18.92
N TYR A 88 30.48 4.12 -19.83
CA TYR A 88 29.09 4.53 -20.04
C TYR A 88 28.24 3.33 -20.46
N VAL A 89 27.28 2.97 -19.61
CA VAL A 89 26.29 1.95 -19.93
C VAL A 89 25.21 2.58 -20.81
N THR A 90 25.26 2.24 -22.09
CA THR A 90 24.25 2.61 -23.09
C THR A 90 23.60 1.36 -23.68
N TYR A 91 22.43 1.52 -24.30
CA TYR A 91 21.74 0.44 -25.02
C TYR A 91 22.67 -0.35 -25.95
N TRP A 92 23.57 0.34 -26.64
CA TRP A 92 24.54 -0.24 -27.56
C TRP A 92 25.61 -1.08 -26.83
N SER A 93 26.14 -0.58 -25.71
CA SER A 93 27.14 -1.31 -24.91
C SER A 93 26.61 -2.62 -24.31
N GLU A 94 25.32 -2.63 -23.94
CA GLU A 94 24.63 -3.82 -23.41
C GLU A 94 24.32 -4.83 -24.53
N ASN A 95 23.89 -4.36 -25.70
CA ASN A 95 23.41 -5.21 -26.78
C ASN A 95 24.45 -5.50 -27.86
N LYS A 96 25.73 -5.17 -27.65
CA LYS A 96 26.81 -5.35 -28.64
C LYS A 96 26.93 -6.75 -29.26
N ARG A 97 26.52 -7.80 -28.55
CA ARG A 97 26.51 -9.20 -29.05
C ARG A 97 25.18 -9.63 -29.67
N ARG A 98 24.11 -8.85 -29.48
CA ARG A 98 22.74 -9.15 -29.92
C ARG A 98 22.33 -8.38 -31.16
N VAL A 99 22.95 -7.22 -31.40
CA VAL A 99 22.68 -6.41 -32.59
C VAL A 99 23.33 -7.05 -33.81
N HIS A 100 22.53 -7.29 -34.85
CA HIS A 100 22.99 -7.82 -36.13
C HIS A 100 23.50 -6.68 -37.04
N GLY A 101 24.41 -6.99 -37.96
CA GLY A 101 24.91 -6.04 -38.97
C GLY A 101 26.01 -5.09 -38.49
N VAL A 102 26.59 -5.33 -37.31
CA VAL A 102 27.71 -4.54 -36.77
C VAL A 102 28.94 -5.44 -36.62
N SER A 103 30.14 -4.88 -36.86
CA SER A 103 31.40 -5.59 -36.63
C SER A 103 31.61 -5.83 -35.14
N VAL A 104 31.62 -7.09 -34.73
CA VAL A 104 31.85 -7.47 -33.33
C VAL A 104 33.35 -7.30 -33.02
N PRO A 105 33.72 -6.45 -32.05
CA PRO A 105 35.12 -6.32 -31.65
C PRO A 105 35.60 -7.62 -30.98
N GLU A 106 36.84 -8.02 -31.23
CA GLU A 106 37.47 -9.16 -30.54
C GLU A 106 37.60 -8.90 -29.02
N ASN A 107 37.80 -7.63 -28.64
CA ASN A 107 37.92 -7.22 -27.25
C ASN A 107 36.54 -7.06 -26.59
N PRO A 108 36.26 -7.78 -25.49
CA PRO A 108 34.97 -7.69 -24.80
C PRO A 108 34.75 -6.33 -24.13
N THR A 109 35.82 -5.57 -23.85
CA THR A 109 35.77 -4.25 -23.22
C THR A 109 35.75 -3.11 -24.25
N GLY A 110 35.99 -3.41 -25.53
CA GLY A 110 36.05 -2.39 -26.59
C GLY A 110 34.67 -1.85 -26.95
N ASN A 111 34.61 -0.56 -27.26
CA ASN A 111 33.45 0.08 -27.90
C ASN A 111 33.29 -0.41 -29.35
N PHE A 112 32.20 -0.01 -30.01
CA PHE A 112 32.01 -0.25 -31.44
C PHE A 112 33.10 0.49 -32.23
N ASN A 113 34.00 -0.26 -32.82
CA ASN A 113 35.07 0.26 -33.68
C ASN A 113 34.74 -0.09 -35.13
N SER A 114 35.05 0.83 -36.06
CA SER A 114 34.92 0.56 -37.50
C SER A 114 35.98 -0.46 -37.92
N SER A 115 35.56 -1.67 -38.28
CA SER A 115 36.45 -2.66 -38.90
C SER A 115 36.47 -2.46 -40.41
N THR A 116 37.63 -2.10 -40.96
CA THR A 116 37.86 -2.01 -42.41
C THR A 116 38.49 -3.27 -42.97
N ARG A 117 38.66 -4.34 -42.17
CA ARG A 117 39.39 -5.56 -42.55
C ARG A 117 38.91 -6.19 -43.86
N PHE A 118 37.61 -6.09 -44.17
CA PHE A 118 37.04 -6.61 -45.41
C PHE A 118 37.06 -5.59 -46.57
N SER A 119 36.95 -4.30 -46.28
CA SER A 119 36.81 -3.23 -47.27
C SER A 119 38.11 -2.49 -47.59
N LYS A 120 39.22 -2.85 -46.93
CA LYS A 120 40.56 -2.31 -47.23
C LYS A 120 40.90 -2.58 -48.71
N PRO A 121 41.29 -1.57 -49.49
CA PRO A 121 41.69 -1.77 -50.89
C PRO A 121 42.93 -2.66 -50.96
N ILE A 122 43.04 -3.42 -52.05
CA ILE A 122 44.10 -4.44 -52.19
C ILE A 122 45.51 -3.84 -52.16
N SER A 123 45.67 -2.57 -52.53
CA SER A 123 46.95 -1.85 -52.51
C SER A 123 47.51 -1.68 -51.09
N GLU A 124 46.65 -1.43 -50.10
CA GLU A 124 47.07 -1.21 -48.70
C GLU A 124 47.47 -2.51 -48.00
N LYS A 125 46.97 -3.66 -48.46
CA LYS A 125 47.25 -4.96 -47.83
C LYS A 125 48.73 -5.37 -47.94
N TRP A 126 49.41 -4.93 -49.00
CA TRP A 126 50.81 -5.29 -49.25
C TRP A 126 51.81 -4.50 -48.39
N GLU A 127 51.43 -3.32 -47.90
CA GLU A 127 52.26 -2.52 -47.00
C GLU A 127 52.24 -3.11 -45.58
N ASP A 128 51.07 -3.55 -45.10
CA ASP A 128 50.90 -4.16 -43.76
C ASP A 128 51.71 -5.49 -43.60
N GLU A 129 51.94 -6.26 -44.67
CA GLU A 129 52.72 -7.51 -44.62
C GLU A 129 54.24 -7.27 -44.65
N LEU A 130 54.70 -6.14 -45.19
CA LEU A 130 56.13 -5.77 -45.25
C LEU A 130 56.67 -5.20 -43.94
N GLU A 131 55.82 -4.60 -43.11
CA GLU A 131 56.22 -4.04 -41.80
C GLU A 131 56.32 -5.09 -40.68
N LEU A 132 55.88 -6.33 -40.91
CA LEU A 132 55.93 -7.44 -39.93
C LEU A 132 57.16 -8.35 -40.05
N GLU A 133 58.06 -8.10 -41.03
CA GLU A 133 59.31 -8.84 -41.24
C GLU A 133 60.59 -8.06 -40.86
N LEU A 134 60.48 -6.99 -40.06
CA LEU A 134 61.60 -6.21 -39.48
C LEU A 134 61.49 -6.13 -37.95
#